data_AF-A0A6P5FKE6-F1
#
_entry.id   AF-A0A6P5FKE6-F1
#
_cell.length_a   1.000
_cell.length_b   1.000
_cell.length_c   1.000
_cell.angle_alpha   90.00
_cell.angle_beta   90.00
_cell.angle_gamma   90.00
#
_symmetry.space_group_name_H-M   'P 1'
#
loop_
_entity.id
_entity.type
_entity.pdbx_description
1 polymer ?
#
loop_
_entity_poly.entity_id
_entity_poly.type
_entity_poly.pdbx_seq_one_letter_code
_entity_poly.pdbx_strand_id
1 'polypeptide(L)'
;MAFEDDEHERVGGEEEEAHLQSLLEASRTPEGRSRLAGTLAPLLLRRLSPSSPPRILLLRLRLLRNLCAGDVANQGAFLESDGAGAVAAAILRSPPDPTAEIRRAGLQLLGNAALGGEPHRGAVWTRLFPAGFLELARVREPGVCDPLCMVLDTCCSSVGGRGRLEELCGTAAGIAIIVEIVTTASQVGYQEEWLEWLLFKICVEERNFSNLFTKLSLPDDPDSSPPHELESVKFNIKHAFLLGILSKCLSERPKEVIVSNEFALDMLKILKRASETVDFASRGSAALPTGSPAIDVLGYSLLILRDICAWEHPYSPSLDAPIDSLLNAGLFELLLTSLRELEPPAIVRKSMAREQAIDQLTSSPSNVCPYKGYRRDLVSVIANCLHRRRRVQDEVRRQNGIPLLLQQCVVDEDNPLLREWGLLAVRNLLEGNVENQKEVAEFEMQGPVVTPEIAQLGLRVEVDKENRRAKLVNIS
;
A
#
# COMPACT_ATOMS: atom_id res chain seq x y z
N MET A 1 13.85 -56.69 -21.87
CA MET A 1 14.46 -56.20 -20.61
C MET A 1 14.44 -54.68 -20.50
N ALA A 2 15.32 -53.89 -21.14
CA ALA A 2 15.27 -52.42 -20.95
C ALA A 2 13.98 -51.73 -21.46
N PHE A 3 13.25 -52.32 -22.41
CA PHE A 3 11.97 -51.79 -22.91
C PHE A 3 10.74 -52.28 -22.10
N GLU A 4 10.85 -53.39 -21.36
CA GLU A 4 9.74 -53.94 -20.58
C GLU A 4 9.69 -53.34 -19.18
N ASP A 5 10.86 -52.99 -18.60
CA ASP A 5 10.94 -52.27 -17.32
C ASP A 5 10.40 -50.84 -17.45
N ASP A 6 10.66 -50.16 -18.58
CA ASP A 6 10.19 -48.79 -18.86
C ASP A 6 8.67 -48.74 -19.10
N GLU A 7 8.08 -49.81 -19.66
CA GLU A 7 6.63 -49.92 -19.87
C GLU A 7 5.89 -50.25 -18.56
N HIS A 8 6.47 -51.09 -17.69
CA HIS A 8 5.92 -51.38 -16.36
C HIS A 8 6.02 -50.20 -15.39
N GLU A 9 7.12 -49.45 -15.39
CA GLU A 9 7.25 -48.21 -14.60
C GLU A 9 6.27 -47.13 -15.08
N ARG A 10 6.03 -47.05 -16.40
CA ARG A 10 5.09 -46.10 -16.99
C ARG A 10 3.63 -46.42 -16.65
N VAL A 11 3.22 -47.69 -16.76
CA VAL A 11 1.87 -48.14 -16.39
C VAL A 11 1.63 -47.98 -14.88
N GLY A 12 2.62 -48.31 -14.04
CA GLY A 12 2.53 -48.10 -12.60
C GLY A 12 2.42 -46.62 -12.20
N GLY A 13 3.07 -45.73 -12.94
CA GLY A 13 2.97 -44.27 -12.75
C GLY A 13 1.59 -43.71 -13.10
N GLU A 14 0.97 -44.18 -14.19
CA GLU A 14 -0.38 -43.76 -14.61
C GLU A 14 -1.47 -44.22 -13.63
N GLU A 15 -1.36 -45.44 -13.09
CA GLU A 15 -2.26 -45.94 -12.06
C GLU A 15 -2.15 -45.14 -10.75
N GLU A 16 -0.92 -44.79 -10.32
CA GLU A 16 -0.72 -43.95 -9.15
C GLU A 16 -1.30 -42.53 -9.36
N GLU A 17 -1.10 -41.93 -10.53
CA GLU A 17 -1.65 -40.61 -10.88
C GLU A 17 -3.18 -40.63 -10.78
N ALA A 18 -3.84 -41.60 -11.41
CA ALA A 18 -5.30 -41.75 -11.38
C ALA A 18 -5.83 -41.94 -9.96
N HIS A 19 -5.14 -42.76 -9.15
CA HIS A 19 -5.50 -42.97 -7.75
C HIS A 19 -5.38 -41.69 -6.91
N LEU A 20 -4.27 -40.98 -7.01
CA LEU A 20 -4.06 -39.70 -6.32
C LEU A 20 -5.09 -38.65 -6.74
N GLN A 21 -5.49 -38.63 -8.00
CA GLN A 21 -6.49 -37.71 -8.50
C GLN A 21 -7.90 -38.01 -7.95
N SER A 22 -8.25 -39.29 -7.83
CA SER A 22 -9.49 -39.73 -7.17
C SER A 22 -9.51 -39.31 -5.68
N LEU A 23 -8.41 -39.52 -4.97
CA LEU A 23 -8.28 -39.09 -3.57
C LEU A 23 -8.34 -37.57 -3.42
N LEU A 24 -7.72 -36.83 -4.33
CA LEU A 24 -7.76 -35.37 -4.36
C LEU A 24 -9.19 -34.87 -4.54
N GLU A 25 -9.98 -35.49 -5.42
CA GLU A 25 -11.40 -35.16 -5.61
C GLU A 25 -12.19 -35.41 -4.32
N ALA A 26 -12.01 -36.58 -3.70
CA ALA A 26 -12.67 -36.92 -2.45
C ALA A 26 -12.32 -35.94 -1.32
N SER A 27 -11.09 -35.43 -1.26
CA SER A 27 -10.63 -34.51 -0.20
C SER A 27 -11.20 -33.08 -0.27
N ARG A 28 -11.99 -32.74 -1.30
CA ARG A 28 -12.56 -31.38 -1.46
C ARG A 28 -13.61 -31.06 -0.39
N THR A 29 -14.32 -32.06 0.12
CA THR A 29 -15.37 -31.87 1.14
C THR A 29 -14.88 -32.19 2.55
N PRO A 30 -15.43 -31.55 3.61
CA PRO A 30 -15.10 -31.89 4.99
C PRO A 30 -15.28 -33.39 5.31
N GLU A 31 -16.35 -34.00 4.82
CA GLU A 31 -16.64 -35.42 5.05
C GLU A 31 -15.60 -36.32 4.38
N GLY A 32 -15.18 -35.95 3.17
CA GLY A 32 -14.14 -36.68 2.45
C GLY A 32 -12.78 -36.58 3.12
N ARG A 33 -12.41 -35.40 3.66
CA ARG A 33 -11.19 -35.24 4.45
C ARG A 33 -11.20 -36.11 5.70
N SER A 34 -12.32 -36.13 6.42
CA SER A 34 -12.48 -36.95 7.63
C SER A 34 -12.37 -38.46 7.33
N ARG A 35 -12.96 -38.92 6.20
CA ARG A 35 -12.82 -40.33 5.77
C ARG A 35 -11.38 -40.72 5.42
N LEU A 36 -10.59 -39.77 4.95
CA LEU A 36 -9.19 -39.97 4.56
C LEU A 36 -8.19 -39.70 5.69
N ALA A 37 -8.68 -39.31 6.87
CA ALA A 37 -7.83 -38.90 7.99
C ALA A 37 -7.06 -40.07 8.62
N GLY A 38 -5.96 -39.76 9.30
CA GLY A 38 -5.23 -40.68 10.18
C GLY A 38 -4.03 -41.39 9.56
N THR A 39 -4.19 -42.10 8.43
CA THR A 39 -3.08 -42.90 7.84
C THR A 39 -2.52 -42.33 6.54
N LEU A 40 -3.36 -41.64 5.76
CA LEU A 40 -2.96 -41.17 4.44
C LEU A 40 -1.93 -40.03 4.51
N ALA A 41 -2.12 -39.07 5.42
CA ALA A 41 -1.21 -37.93 5.55
C ALA A 41 0.24 -38.35 5.90
N PRO A 42 0.51 -39.19 6.93
CA PRO A 42 1.86 -39.70 7.19
C PRO A 42 2.49 -40.43 6.01
N LEU A 43 1.70 -41.25 5.28
CA LEU A 43 2.19 -42.01 4.13
C LEU A 43 2.59 -41.08 2.98
N LEU A 44 1.77 -40.08 2.67
CA LEU A 44 2.06 -39.10 1.64
C LEU A 44 3.28 -38.26 2.00
N LEU A 45 3.42 -37.83 3.27
CA LEU A 45 4.58 -37.07 3.76
C LEU A 45 5.88 -37.83 3.57
N ARG A 46 5.93 -39.13 3.91
CA ARG A 46 7.10 -39.98 3.69
C ARG A 46 7.47 -40.15 2.20
N ARG A 47 6.51 -39.91 1.30
CA ARG A 47 6.68 -39.98 -0.16
C ARG A 47 6.84 -38.61 -0.81
N LEU A 48 6.95 -37.52 -0.05
CA LEU A 48 7.37 -36.22 -0.57
C LEU A 48 8.88 -36.27 -0.83
N SER A 49 9.26 -36.78 -2.00
CA SER A 49 10.64 -36.79 -2.47
C SER A 49 10.78 -35.88 -3.69
N PRO A 50 11.81 -35.01 -3.75
CA PRO A 50 12.08 -34.18 -4.93
C PRO A 50 12.38 -34.99 -6.19
N SER A 51 12.82 -36.24 -6.04
CA SER A 51 13.05 -37.17 -7.15
C SER A 51 11.75 -37.76 -7.73
N SER A 52 10.59 -37.50 -7.11
CA SER A 52 9.31 -37.96 -7.65
C SER A 52 8.97 -37.23 -8.96
N PRO A 53 8.24 -37.87 -9.89
CA PRO A 53 7.74 -37.18 -11.08
C PRO A 53 6.96 -35.90 -10.68
N PRO A 54 7.20 -34.73 -11.33
CA PRO A 54 6.64 -33.45 -10.91
C PRO A 54 5.11 -33.44 -10.75
N ARG A 55 4.39 -34.16 -11.63
CA ARG A 55 2.93 -34.30 -11.56
C ARG A 55 2.47 -35.04 -10.31
N ILE A 56 3.10 -36.17 -10.01
CA ILE A 56 2.81 -36.98 -8.82
C ILE A 56 3.11 -36.17 -7.56
N LEU A 57 4.25 -35.48 -7.52
CA LEU A 57 4.61 -34.62 -6.39
C LEU A 57 3.58 -33.52 -6.17
N LEU A 58 3.14 -32.85 -7.24
CA LEU A 58 2.12 -31.81 -7.19
C LEU A 58 0.77 -32.35 -6.67
N LEU A 59 0.33 -33.53 -7.11
CA LEU A 59 -0.89 -34.16 -6.62
C LEU A 59 -0.80 -34.51 -5.14
N ARG A 60 0.34 -35.08 -4.69
CA ARG A 60 0.58 -35.39 -3.27
C ARG A 60 0.52 -34.12 -2.41
N LEU A 61 1.16 -33.03 -2.83
CA LEU A 61 1.13 -31.74 -2.13
C LEU A 61 -0.30 -31.15 -2.06
N ARG A 62 -1.04 -31.15 -3.18
CA ARG A 62 -2.42 -30.65 -3.22
C ARG A 62 -3.37 -31.48 -2.35
N LEU A 63 -3.21 -32.80 -2.34
CA LEU A 63 -3.99 -33.70 -1.50
C LEU A 63 -3.66 -33.46 -0.02
N LEU A 64 -2.40 -33.40 0.36
CA LEU A 64 -1.97 -33.07 1.72
C LEU A 64 -2.50 -31.70 2.16
N ARG A 65 -2.43 -30.68 1.29
CA ARG A 65 -2.96 -29.33 1.56
C ARG A 65 -4.45 -29.40 1.93
N ASN A 66 -5.23 -30.18 1.18
CA ASN A 66 -6.63 -30.39 1.49
C ASN A 66 -6.78 -31.13 2.82
N LEU A 67 -6.07 -32.23 3.04
CA LEU A 67 -6.15 -33.02 4.28
C LEU A 67 -5.81 -32.20 5.54
N CYS A 68 -4.89 -31.23 5.45
CA CYS A 68 -4.52 -30.34 6.55
C CYS A 68 -5.44 -29.11 6.69
N ALA A 69 -6.49 -28.99 5.88
CA ALA A 69 -7.42 -27.86 5.94
C ALA A 69 -8.45 -28.05 7.07
N GLY A 70 -8.06 -27.66 8.29
CA GLY A 70 -8.93 -27.59 9.47
C GLY A 70 -9.23 -28.94 10.14
N ASP A 71 -8.54 -30.01 9.75
CA ASP A 71 -8.64 -31.32 10.40
C ASP A 71 -7.48 -31.52 11.40
N VAL A 72 -7.83 -31.60 12.69
CA VAL A 72 -6.86 -31.66 13.80
C VAL A 72 -6.00 -32.92 13.75
N ALA A 73 -6.56 -34.07 13.33
CA ALA A 73 -5.83 -35.32 13.29
C ALA A 73 -4.75 -35.29 12.18
N ASN A 74 -5.10 -34.79 11.00
CA ASN A 74 -4.14 -34.66 9.90
C ASN A 74 -3.09 -33.57 10.18
N GLN A 75 -3.48 -32.46 10.80
CA GLN A 75 -2.52 -31.44 11.24
C GLN A 75 -1.56 -31.99 12.31
N GLY A 76 -2.06 -32.78 13.28
CA GLY A 76 -1.23 -33.47 14.26
C GLY A 76 -0.24 -34.44 13.61
N ALA A 77 -0.73 -35.29 12.71
CA ALA A 77 0.09 -36.22 11.94
C ALA A 77 1.17 -35.53 11.09
N PHE A 78 0.85 -34.36 10.53
CA PHE A 78 1.82 -33.51 9.82
C PHE A 78 2.96 -33.08 10.74
N LEU A 79 2.64 -32.62 11.95
CA LEU A 79 3.65 -32.20 12.92
C LEU A 79 4.52 -33.38 13.39
N GLU A 80 3.90 -34.50 13.74
CA GLU A 80 4.59 -35.71 14.22
C GLU A 80 5.53 -36.32 13.18
N SER A 81 5.22 -36.17 11.88
CA SER A 81 6.00 -36.73 10.78
C SER A 81 7.06 -35.77 10.22
N ASP A 82 7.39 -34.68 10.92
CA ASP A 82 8.26 -33.61 10.41
C ASP A 82 7.80 -33.06 9.04
N GLY A 83 6.48 -32.87 8.89
CA GLY A 83 5.88 -32.48 7.61
C GLY A 83 6.43 -31.16 7.08
N ALA A 84 6.77 -30.22 7.95
CA ALA A 84 7.42 -28.97 7.55
C ALA A 84 8.79 -29.22 6.88
N GLY A 85 9.59 -30.16 7.40
CA GLY A 85 10.86 -30.57 6.80
C GLY A 85 10.67 -31.27 5.46
N ALA A 86 9.69 -32.19 5.37
CA ALA A 86 9.37 -32.90 4.14
C ALA A 86 8.89 -31.95 3.02
N VAL A 87 8.02 -30.98 3.36
CA VAL A 87 7.55 -29.98 2.39
C VAL A 87 8.68 -29.02 2.00
N ALA A 88 9.51 -28.57 2.95
CA ALA A 88 10.67 -27.74 2.64
C ALA A 88 11.62 -28.43 1.65
N ALA A 89 11.92 -29.71 1.86
CA ALA A 89 12.73 -30.49 0.94
C ALA A 89 12.14 -30.56 -0.47
N ALA A 90 10.81 -30.60 -0.60
CA ALA A 90 10.11 -30.70 -1.88
C ALA A 90 9.98 -29.37 -2.65
N ILE A 91 9.99 -28.22 -1.96
CA ILE A 91 9.77 -26.90 -2.60
C ILE A 91 11.03 -26.05 -2.73
N LEU A 92 12.05 -26.30 -1.91
CA LEU A 92 13.34 -25.65 -2.03
C LEU A 92 14.15 -26.29 -3.16
N ARG A 93 15.12 -25.54 -3.66
CA ARG A 93 15.97 -25.90 -4.79
C ARG A 93 16.69 -27.22 -4.55
N SER A 94 16.33 -28.18 -5.38
CA SER A 94 16.92 -29.50 -5.49
C SER A 94 16.90 -29.92 -6.96
N PRO A 95 17.75 -30.82 -7.44
CA PRO A 95 17.60 -31.38 -8.79
C PRO A 95 16.47 -32.42 -8.85
N PRO A 96 15.50 -32.33 -9.78
CA PRO A 96 15.20 -31.21 -10.70
C PRO A 96 14.53 -30.03 -9.97
N ASP A 97 14.78 -28.80 -10.43
CA ASP A 97 14.29 -27.60 -9.73
C ASP A 97 12.75 -27.58 -9.65
N PRO A 98 12.16 -27.39 -8.46
CA PRO A 98 10.70 -27.37 -8.32
C PRO A 98 10.05 -26.28 -9.17
N THR A 99 8.93 -26.60 -9.81
CA THR A 99 8.15 -25.60 -10.56
C THR A 99 7.45 -24.63 -9.61
N ALA A 100 7.04 -23.46 -10.12
CA ALA A 100 6.24 -22.50 -9.36
C ALA A 100 4.94 -23.12 -8.82
N GLU A 101 4.31 -24.05 -9.55
CA GLU A 101 3.11 -24.75 -9.09
C GLU A 101 3.36 -25.67 -7.89
N ILE A 102 4.51 -26.37 -7.87
CA ILE A 102 4.93 -27.22 -6.76
C ILE A 102 5.21 -26.35 -5.52
N ARG A 103 5.96 -25.25 -5.71
CA ARG A 103 6.24 -24.27 -4.64
C ARG A 103 4.95 -23.68 -4.06
N ARG A 104 4.01 -23.27 -4.93
CA ARG A 104 2.67 -22.79 -4.53
C ARG A 104 1.92 -23.82 -3.71
N ALA A 105 1.84 -25.06 -4.18
CA ALA A 105 1.10 -26.13 -3.50
C ALA A 105 1.71 -26.45 -2.12
N GLY A 106 3.04 -26.50 -2.01
CA GLY A 106 3.71 -26.72 -0.73
C GLY A 106 3.56 -25.55 0.24
N LEU A 107 3.68 -24.30 -0.23
CA LEU A 107 3.41 -23.12 0.62
C LEU A 107 1.97 -23.08 1.13
N GLN A 108 0.99 -23.38 0.27
CA GLN A 108 -0.41 -23.47 0.70
C GLN A 108 -0.63 -24.59 1.74
N LEU A 109 0.05 -25.73 1.60
CA LEU A 109 0.04 -26.79 2.60
C LEU A 109 0.63 -26.32 3.93
N LEU A 110 1.78 -25.65 3.91
CA LEU A 110 2.41 -25.08 5.10
C LEU A 110 1.49 -24.07 5.79
N GLY A 111 0.81 -23.21 5.03
CA GLY A 111 -0.17 -22.26 5.56
C GLY A 111 -1.32 -22.95 6.28
N ASN A 112 -1.93 -23.97 5.64
CA ASN A 112 -3.01 -24.75 6.26
C ASN A 112 -2.54 -25.53 7.50
N ALA A 113 -1.32 -26.07 7.48
CA ALA A 113 -0.75 -26.76 8.63
C ALA A 113 -0.47 -25.79 9.79
N ALA A 114 0.03 -24.58 9.49
CA ALA A 114 0.30 -23.52 10.47
C ALA A 114 -0.96 -23.01 11.20
N LEU A 115 -2.15 -23.21 10.63
CA LEU A 115 -3.42 -22.94 11.31
C LEU A 115 -3.74 -23.94 12.44
N GLY A 116 -3.01 -25.07 12.54
CA GLY A 116 -3.16 -26.07 13.59
C GLY A 116 -2.74 -25.61 15.00
N GLY A 117 -2.08 -24.46 15.11
CA GLY A 117 -1.70 -23.85 16.38
C GLY A 117 -0.20 -23.55 16.48
N GLU A 118 0.22 -23.12 17.67
CA GLU A 118 1.59 -22.64 17.87
C GLU A 118 2.69 -23.70 17.62
N PRO A 119 2.54 -24.98 18.02
CA PRO A 119 3.53 -26.01 17.69
C PRO A 119 3.76 -26.14 16.18
N HIS A 120 2.70 -26.02 15.37
CA HIS A 120 2.78 -26.10 13.91
C HIS A 120 3.49 -24.90 13.32
N ARG A 121 3.16 -23.68 13.76
CA ARG A 121 3.83 -22.44 13.31
C ARG A 121 5.31 -22.45 13.67
N GLY A 122 5.64 -22.89 14.89
CA GLY A 122 7.02 -23.07 15.34
C GLY A 122 7.78 -24.03 14.43
N ALA A 123 7.20 -25.20 14.13
CA ALA A 123 7.82 -26.19 13.25
C ALA A 123 8.07 -25.65 11.82
N VAL A 124 7.09 -24.96 11.23
CA VAL A 124 7.25 -24.32 9.91
C VAL A 124 8.37 -23.27 9.95
N TRP A 125 8.36 -22.41 10.96
CA TRP A 125 9.35 -21.34 11.11
C TRP A 125 10.77 -21.90 11.28
N THR A 126 10.97 -22.85 12.20
CA THR A 126 12.29 -23.48 12.45
C THR A 126 12.86 -24.16 11.21
N ARG A 127 12.02 -24.70 10.33
CA ARG A 127 12.48 -25.39 9.10
C ARG A 127 12.84 -24.45 7.96
N LEU A 128 12.18 -23.29 7.85
CA LEU A 128 12.32 -22.40 6.70
C LEU A 128 13.08 -21.10 7.00
N PHE A 129 13.04 -20.61 8.23
CA PHE A 129 13.68 -19.35 8.59
C PHE A 129 15.19 -19.54 8.83
N PRO A 130 16.06 -18.64 8.33
CA PRO A 130 15.76 -17.59 7.35
C PRO A 130 15.92 -18.08 5.89
N ALA A 131 16.77 -19.08 5.65
CA ALA A 131 17.28 -19.38 4.32
C ALA A 131 16.22 -19.88 3.33
N GLY A 132 15.31 -20.75 3.78
CA GLY A 132 14.24 -21.29 2.94
C GLY A 132 13.24 -20.21 2.52
N PHE A 133 12.84 -19.33 3.45
CA PHE A 133 11.97 -18.20 3.13
C PHE A 133 12.64 -17.21 2.18
N LEU A 134 13.94 -16.93 2.37
CA LEU A 134 14.68 -16.03 1.48
C LEU A 134 14.78 -16.61 0.06
N GLU A 135 15.01 -17.91 -0.07
CA GLU A 135 15.03 -18.58 -1.37
C GLU A 135 13.68 -18.49 -2.07
N LEU A 136 12.58 -18.75 -1.36
CA LEU A 136 11.23 -18.68 -1.90
C LEU A 136 10.84 -17.24 -2.27
N ALA A 137 11.25 -16.24 -1.48
CA ALA A 137 11.03 -14.82 -1.76
C ALA A 137 11.72 -14.34 -3.05
N ARG A 138 12.80 -15.02 -3.46
CA ARG A 138 13.54 -14.74 -4.70
C ARG A 138 12.89 -15.30 -5.96
N VAL A 139 11.88 -16.15 -5.83
CA VAL A 139 11.12 -16.68 -6.97
C VAL A 139 10.17 -15.59 -7.48
N ARG A 140 10.45 -15.05 -8.66
CA ARG A 140 9.69 -13.93 -9.28
C ARG A 140 8.36 -14.38 -9.90
N GLU A 141 7.50 -14.99 -9.09
CA GLU A 141 6.20 -15.52 -9.50
C GLU A 141 5.12 -15.17 -8.46
N PRO A 142 4.01 -14.50 -8.83
CA PRO A 142 2.94 -14.16 -7.89
C PRO A 142 2.36 -15.39 -7.20
N GLY A 143 2.26 -16.51 -7.93
CA GLY A 143 1.79 -17.78 -7.39
C GLY A 143 2.66 -18.36 -6.28
N VAL A 144 3.90 -17.89 -6.10
CA VAL A 144 4.79 -18.26 -4.99
C VAL A 144 4.83 -17.15 -3.93
N CYS A 145 4.89 -15.88 -4.35
CA CYS A 145 4.95 -14.73 -3.45
C CYS A 145 3.71 -14.63 -2.52
N ASP A 146 2.51 -14.80 -3.07
CA ASP A 146 1.26 -14.66 -2.33
C ASP A 146 1.12 -15.70 -1.21
N PRO A 147 1.24 -17.02 -1.46
CA PRO A 147 1.18 -18.01 -0.39
C PRO A 147 2.39 -17.95 0.54
N LEU A 148 3.54 -17.42 0.12
CA LEU A 148 4.64 -17.13 1.03
C LEU A 148 4.24 -16.04 2.04
N CYS A 149 3.61 -14.96 1.58
CA CYS A 149 3.09 -13.91 2.46
C CYS A 149 2.05 -14.47 3.43
N MET A 150 1.14 -15.34 2.96
CA MET A 150 0.18 -16.05 3.82
C MET A 150 0.87 -16.86 4.92
N VAL A 151 1.91 -17.63 4.59
CA VAL A 151 2.65 -18.44 5.58
C VAL A 151 3.35 -17.56 6.61
N LEU A 152 4.03 -16.49 6.17
CA LEU A 152 4.71 -15.55 7.06
C LEU A 152 3.71 -14.86 7.98
N ASP A 153 2.61 -14.34 7.44
CA ASP A 153 1.54 -13.70 8.21
C ASP A 153 0.93 -14.65 9.24
N THR A 154 0.61 -15.88 8.83
CA THR A 154 0.04 -16.90 9.71
C THR A 154 1.00 -17.27 10.84
N CYS A 155 2.30 -17.44 10.53
CA CYS A 155 3.30 -17.74 11.55
C CYS A 155 3.54 -16.56 12.50
N CYS A 156 3.55 -15.33 12.00
CA CYS A 156 3.76 -14.14 12.83
C CYS A 156 2.52 -13.71 13.63
N SER A 157 1.37 -14.35 13.42
CA SER A 157 0.12 -14.01 14.10
C SER A 157 -0.07 -14.74 15.43
N SER A 158 -0.76 -14.10 16.36
CA SER A 158 -1.20 -14.65 17.67
C SER A 158 -0.06 -15.11 18.61
N VAL A 159 -0.34 -16.02 19.57
CA VAL A 159 0.63 -16.43 20.62
C VAL A 159 1.91 -16.97 19.97
N GLY A 160 3.09 -16.49 20.41
CA GLY A 160 4.40 -16.85 19.83
C GLY A 160 4.77 -16.08 18.55
N GLY A 161 3.78 -15.49 17.86
CA GLY A 161 3.98 -14.73 16.62
C GLY A 161 4.86 -13.50 16.78
N ARG A 162 4.75 -12.78 17.91
CA ARG A 162 5.54 -11.57 18.18
C ARG A 162 7.06 -11.83 18.12
N GLY A 163 7.53 -12.93 18.69
CA GLY A 163 8.97 -13.27 18.66
C GLY A 163 9.47 -13.55 17.23
N ARG A 164 8.66 -14.25 16.42
CA ARG A 164 8.98 -14.49 15.00
C ARG A 164 8.96 -13.20 14.18
N LEU A 165 8.06 -12.29 14.51
CA LEU A 165 7.98 -10.99 13.88
C LEU A 165 9.18 -10.11 14.26
N GLU A 166 9.63 -10.14 15.51
CA GLU A 166 10.89 -9.54 15.95
C GLU A 166 12.11 -10.16 15.23
N GLU A 167 12.13 -11.47 14.98
CA GLU A 167 13.19 -12.10 14.17
C GLU A 167 13.15 -11.65 12.69
N LEU A 168 11.95 -11.59 12.11
CA LEU A 168 11.73 -11.16 10.73
C LEU A 168 12.12 -9.69 10.52
N CYS A 169 11.82 -8.82 11.48
CA CYS A 169 12.06 -7.38 11.38
C CYS A 169 13.42 -6.95 11.95
N GLY A 170 13.93 -7.64 12.97
CA GLY A 170 15.11 -7.25 13.75
C GLY A 170 16.42 -7.86 13.28
N THR A 171 16.39 -8.89 12.42
CA THR A 171 17.60 -9.53 11.90
C THR A 171 17.88 -9.12 10.45
N ALA A 172 19.17 -9.06 10.08
CA ALA A 172 19.57 -8.78 8.69
C ALA A 172 19.01 -9.82 7.70
N ALA A 173 18.95 -11.09 8.12
CA ALA A 173 18.41 -12.18 7.31
C ALA A 173 16.88 -12.09 7.18
N GLY A 174 16.18 -11.74 8.25
CA GLY A 174 14.74 -11.52 8.25
C GLY A 174 14.33 -10.38 7.32
N ILE A 175 15.00 -9.23 7.44
CA ILE A 175 14.71 -8.06 6.59
C ILE A 175 14.99 -8.33 5.12
N ALA A 176 16.01 -9.13 4.81
CA ALA A 176 16.28 -9.54 3.43
C ALA A 176 15.11 -10.31 2.81
N ILE A 177 14.37 -11.11 3.59
CA ILE A 177 13.16 -11.81 3.12
C ILE A 177 12.10 -10.80 2.72
N ILE A 178 11.82 -9.80 3.57
CA ILE A 178 10.81 -8.78 3.30
C ILE A 178 11.20 -7.92 2.09
N VAL A 179 12.47 -7.53 1.97
CA VAL A 179 12.99 -6.78 0.82
C VAL A 179 12.83 -7.57 -0.48
N GLU A 180 13.09 -8.88 -0.46
CA GLU A 180 12.90 -9.74 -1.64
C GLU A 180 11.43 -9.93 -1.99
N ILE A 181 10.54 -10.04 -1.00
CA ILE A 181 9.08 -10.07 -1.22
C ILE A 181 8.61 -8.78 -1.89
N VAL A 182 8.98 -7.61 -1.37
CA VAL A 182 8.63 -6.32 -1.97
C VAL A 182 9.23 -6.20 -3.38
N THR A 183 10.48 -6.65 -3.56
CA THR A 183 11.14 -6.65 -4.86
C THR A 183 10.36 -7.51 -5.87
N THR A 184 10.02 -8.75 -5.52
CA THR A 184 9.20 -9.64 -6.34
C THR A 184 7.85 -9.00 -6.67
N ALA A 185 7.09 -8.61 -5.67
CA ALA A 185 5.74 -8.09 -5.86
C ALA A 185 5.72 -6.79 -6.68
N SER A 186 6.75 -5.93 -6.56
CA SER A 186 6.87 -4.73 -7.37
C SER A 186 7.14 -5.00 -8.86
N GLN A 187 7.70 -6.17 -9.20
CA GLN A 187 8.05 -6.56 -10.57
C GLN A 187 6.94 -7.35 -11.26
N VAL A 188 6.34 -8.31 -10.55
CA VAL A 188 5.37 -9.26 -11.13
C VAL A 188 3.95 -9.08 -10.62
N GLY A 189 3.72 -8.17 -9.66
CA GLY A 189 2.44 -7.98 -9.00
C GLY A 189 2.13 -9.06 -7.95
N TYR A 190 0.91 -8.99 -7.42
CA TYR A 190 0.33 -9.93 -6.46
C TYR A 190 -1.16 -10.10 -6.78
N GLN A 191 -1.76 -11.21 -6.36
CA GLN A 191 -3.15 -11.58 -6.67
C GLN A 191 -4.02 -11.70 -5.41
N GLU A 192 -3.42 -11.94 -4.25
CA GLU A 192 -4.11 -12.13 -2.97
C GLU A 192 -3.73 -11.02 -1.96
N GLU A 193 -4.63 -10.68 -1.04
CA GLU A 193 -4.43 -9.56 -0.08
C GLU A 193 -3.38 -9.83 1.00
N TRP A 194 -2.80 -11.04 1.06
CA TRP A 194 -1.83 -11.43 2.09
C TRP A 194 -0.60 -10.52 2.13
N LEU A 195 -0.13 -10.05 0.97
CA LEU A 195 0.97 -9.10 0.89
C LEU A 195 0.61 -7.78 1.59
N GLU A 196 -0.60 -7.27 1.34
CA GLU A 196 -1.09 -6.03 1.92
C GLU A 196 -1.14 -6.15 3.45
N TRP A 197 -1.72 -7.24 3.97
CA TRP A 197 -1.83 -7.48 5.40
C TRP A 197 -0.47 -7.62 6.09
N LEU A 198 0.45 -8.37 5.47
CA LEU A 198 1.79 -8.58 6.00
C LEU A 198 2.59 -7.27 6.04
N LEU A 199 2.62 -6.51 4.94
CA LEU A 199 3.36 -5.25 4.89
C LEU A 199 2.76 -4.20 5.83
N PHE A 200 1.44 -4.16 5.94
CA PHE A 200 0.76 -3.27 6.86
C PHE A 200 1.13 -3.56 8.33
N LYS A 201 1.06 -4.83 8.73
CA LYS A 201 1.49 -5.32 10.06
C LYS A 201 2.94 -4.94 10.35
N ILE A 202 3.85 -5.21 9.42
CA ILE A 202 5.29 -4.91 9.59
C ILE A 202 5.55 -3.40 9.70
N CYS A 203 4.94 -2.60 8.82
CA CYS A 203 5.26 -1.18 8.72
C CYS A 203 4.56 -0.33 9.78
N VAL A 204 3.27 -0.57 10.00
CA VAL A 204 2.41 0.29 10.81
C VAL A 204 2.27 -0.26 12.23
N GLU A 205 1.99 -1.56 12.40
CA GLU A 205 1.76 -2.15 13.73
C GLU A 205 3.07 -2.39 14.49
N GLU A 206 4.09 -2.94 13.81
CA GLU A 206 5.40 -3.27 14.41
C GLU A 206 6.45 -2.18 14.28
N ARG A 207 6.09 -1.02 13.73
CA ARG A 207 6.95 0.17 13.63
C ARG A 207 8.28 -0.08 12.90
N ASN A 208 8.34 -1.06 12.00
CA ASN A 208 9.57 -1.40 11.28
C ASN A 208 9.65 -0.71 9.89
N PHE A 209 8.81 0.30 9.65
CA PHE A 209 8.72 1.01 8.38
C PHE A 209 10.07 1.61 7.95
N SER A 210 10.72 2.42 8.80
CA SER A 210 11.94 3.16 8.42
C SER A 210 13.10 2.21 8.09
N ASN A 211 13.23 1.11 8.85
CA ASN A 211 14.22 0.06 8.60
C ASN A 211 13.97 -0.63 7.25
N LEU A 212 12.73 -1.05 6.97
CA LEU A 212 12.41 -1.64 5.66
C LEU A 212 12.63 -0.64 4.52
N PHE A 213 12.13 0.59 4.66
CA PHE A 213 12.19 1.62 3.63
C PHE A 213 13.63 1.95 3.25
N THR A 214 14.52 2.15 4.23
CA THR A 214 15.96 2.37 3.96
C THR A 214 16.61 1.17 3.28
N LYS A 215 16.23 -0.06 3.62
CA LYS A 215 16.78 -1.29 3.02
C LYS A 215 16.29 -1.54 1.59
N LEU A 216 15.12 -1.02 1.20
CA LEU A 216 14.66 -1.04 -0.18
C LEU A 216 15.51 -0.16 -1.12
N SER A 217 16.36 0.71 -0.57
CA SER A 217 17.31 1.53 -1.32
C SER A 217 18.52 0.77 -1.83
N LEU A 218 18.81 -0.43 -1.29
CA LEU A 218 19.95 -1.24 -1.74
C LEU A 218 19.79 -1.52 -3.24
N PRO A 219 20.70 -1.04 -4.11
CA PRO A 219 20.76 -1.52 -5.48
C PRO A 219 20.99 -3.04 -5.47
N ASP A 220 20.76 -3.69 -6.61
CA ASP A 220 21.12 -5.11 -6.80
C ASP A 220 22.65 -5.35 -6.74
N ASP A 221 23.44 -4.31 -6.42
CA ASP A 221 24.90 -4.31 -6.26
C ASP A 221 25.30 -4.64 -4.81
N PRO A 222 26.00 -5.77 -4.58
CA PRO A 222 26.34 -6.27 -3.24
C PRO A 222 27.28 -5.37 -2.42
N ASP A 223 27.99 -4.42 -3.03
CA ASP A 223 28.94 -3.54 -2.32
C ASP A 223 28.32 -2.24 -1.79
N SER A 224 27.01 -2.04 -2.03
CA SER A 224 26.29 -0.86 -1.56
C SER A 224 25.84 -1.01 -0.10
N SER A 225 26.31 -0.11 0.77
CA SER A 225 25.76 0.02 2.12
C SER A 225 24.45 0.81 2.09
N PRO A 226 23.43 0.40 2.88
CA PRO A 226 22.16 1.13 2.91
C PRO A 226 22.37 2.52 3.50
N PRO A 227 21.54 3.50 3.10
CA PRO A 227 21.55 4.82 3.72
C PRO A 227 21.31 4.69 5.24
N HIS A 228 22.09 5.43 6.04
CA HIS A 228 21.94 5.46 7.50
C HIS A 228 20.71 6.26 7.94
N GLU A 229 20.23 7.17 7.09
CA GLU A 229 19.15 8.11 7.38
C GLU A 229 18.15 8.19 6.23
N LEU A 230 16.88 8.40 6.56
CA LEU A 230 15.78 8.45 5.60
C LEU A 230 15.95 9.59 4.58
N GLU A 231 16.56 10.72 4.96
CA GLU A 231 16.80 11.84 4.05
C GLU A 231 17.80 11.51 2.92
N SER A 232 18.67 10.53 3.13
CA SER A 232 19.69 10.13 2.13
C SER A 232 19.20 9.09 1.11
N VAL A 233 17.96 8.62 1.25
CA VAL A 233 17.36 7.61 0.38
C VAL A 233 17.13 8.14 -1.04
N LYS A 234 17.57 7.36 -2.03
CA LYS A 234 17.19 7.56 -3.44
C LYS A 234 15.95 6.73 -3.77
N PHE A 235 14.85 7.40 -4.08
CA PHE A 235 13.59 6.72 -4.39
C PHE A 235 13.69 5.85 -5.66
N ASN A 236 13.08 4.67 -5.59
CA ASN A 236 13.01 3.69 -6.66
C ASN A 236 11.60 3.06 -6.67
N ILE A 237 11.32 2.20 -7.66
CA ILE A 237 9.98 1.59 -7.83
C ILE A 237 9.51 0.82 -6.59
N LYS A 238 10.41 0.22 -5.81
CA LYS A 238 10.09 -0.54 -4.59
C LYS A 238 9.52 0.39 -3.50
N HIS A 239 10.06 1.60 -3.36
CA HIS A 239 9.55 2.60 -2.42
C HIS A 239 8.15 3.08 -2.79
N ALA A 240 7.95 3.43 -4.08
CA ALA A 240 6.65 3.84 -4.60
C ALA A 240 5.60 2.73 -4.43
N PHE A 241 5.98 1.48 -4.72
CA PHE A 241 5.14 0.31 -4.55
C PHE A 241 4.74 0.07 -3.09
N LEU A 242 5.70 0.11 -2.15
CA LEU A 242 5.42 -0.03 -0.72
C LEU A 242 4.45 1.04 -0.23
N LEU A 243 4.70 2.32 -0.53
CA LEU A 243 3.81 3.41 -0.12
C LEU A 243 2.43 3.31 -0.78
N GLY A 244 2.34 2.84 -2.02
CA GLY A 244 1.06 2.57 -2.68
C GLY A 244 0.22 1.54 -1.93
N ILE A 245 0.84 0.42 -1.50
CA ILE A 245 0.16 -0.60 -0.68
C ILE A 245 -0.28 -0.01 0.66
N LEU A 246 0.61 0.69 1.37
CA LEU A 246 0.28 1.25 2.68
C LEU A 246 -0.81 2.32 2.59
N SER A 247 -0.78 3.16 1.55
CA SER A 247 -1.83 4.14 1.28
C SER A 247 -3.18 3.47 1.03
N LYS A 248 -3.21 2.39 0.24
CA LYS A 248 -4.44 1.61 0.02
C LYS A 248 -4.98 1.06 1.34
N CYS A 249 -4.13 0.38 2.12
CA CYS A 249 -4.51 -0.25 3.38
C CYS A 249 -5.10 0.76 4.38
N LEU A 250 -4.45 1.93 4.55
CA LEU A 250 -4.92 2.98 5.45
C LEU A 250 -6.28 3.55 5.02
N SER A 251 -6.48 3.73 3.72
CA SER A 251 -7.74 4.25 3.18
C SER A 251 -8.92 3.29 3.35
N GLU A 252 -8.67 1.97 3.33
CA GLU A 252 -9.70 0.93 3.43
C GLU A 252 -10.00 0.51 4.88
N ARG A 253 -9.05 0.65 5.82
CA ARG A 253 -9.18 0.15 7.21
C ARG A 253 -8.99 1.23 8.31
N PRO A 254 -9.64 2.41 8.23
CA PRO A 254 -9.33 3.53 9.13
C PRO A 254 -9.88 3.43 10.56
N LYS A 255 -10.46 2.31 11.01
CA LYS A 255 -11.10 2.22 12.35
C LYS A 255 -10.45 1.21 13.30
N GLU A 256 -9.52 0.40 12.79
CA GLU A 256 -8.96 -0.75 13.53
C GLU A 256 -7.45 -0.59 13.81
N VAL A 257 -6.86 0.53 13.40
CA VAL A 257 -5.40 0.72 13.34
C VAL A 257 -4.96 1.74 14.38
N ILE A 258 -3.79 1.58 14.98
CA ILE A 258 -3.16 2.66 15.76
C ILE A 258 -1.92 3.13 15.01
N VAL A 259 -2.01 4.32 14.40
CA VAL A 259 -0.85 4.93 13.74
C VAL A 259 0.06 5.55 14.79
N SER A 260 1.35 5.19 14.77
CA SER A 260 2.34 5.76 15.67
C SER A 260 2.82 7.16 15.22
N ASN A 261 3.24 7.99 16.17
CA ASN A 261 3.84 9.28 15.88
C ASN A 261 5.13 9.13 15.05
N GLU A 262 5.90 8.08 15.29
CA GLU A 262 7.13 7.74 14.53
C GLU A 262 6.81 7.53 13.05
N PHE A 263 5.83 6.69 12.72
CA PHE A 263 5.42 6.43 11.34
C PHE A 263 4.90 7.70 10.66
N ALA A 264 4.08 8.49 11.36
CA ALA A 264 3.58 9.76 10.84
C ALA A 264 4.73 10.75 10.52
N LEU A 265 5.68 10.90 11.44
CA LEU A 265 6.84 11.77 11.23
C LEU A 265 7.74 11.29 10.08
N ASP A 266 7.89 9.98 9.89
CA ASP A 266 8.61 9.44 8.74
C ASP A 266 7.91 9.74 7.42
N MET A 267 6.57 9.71 7.38
CA MET A 267 5.80 10.14 6.20
C MET A 267 6.04 11.61 5.87
N LEU A 268 6.12 12.48 6.88
CA LEU A 268 6.45 13.90 6.68
C LEU A 268 7.89 14.09 6.17
N LYS A 269 8.86 13.35 6.70
CA LYS A 269 10.25 13.39 6.22
C LYS A 269 10.35 12.96 4.75
N ILE A 270 9.65 11.87 4.39
CA ILE A 270 9.59 11.39 3.01
C ILE A 270 8.93 12.42 2.11
N LEU A 271 7.82 13.03 2.53
CA LEU A 271 7.14 14.07 1.77
C LEU A 271 8.08 15.26 1.48
N LYS A 272 8.76 15.77 2.51
CA LYS A 272 9.77 16.85 2.38
C LYS A 272 10.84 16.46 1.38
N ARG A 273 11.43 15.28 1.53
CA ARG A 273 12.50 14.81 0.65
C ARG A 273 12.05 14.62 -0.81
N ALA A 274 10.86 14.07 -1.01
CA ALA A 274 10.27 13.91 -2.33
C ALA A 274 9.97 15.25 -2.98
N SER A 275 9.52 16.24 -2.22
CA SER A 275 9.27 17.60 -2.73
C SER A 275 10.54 18.31 -3.21
N GLU A 276 11.70 18.02 -2.61
CA GLU A 276 13.00 18.53 -3.07
C GLU A 276 13.51 17.83 -4.34
N THR A 277 13.00 16.62 -4.62
CA THR A 277 13.50 15.75 -5.70
C THR A 277 12.65 15.84 -6.97
N VAL A 278 11.35 16.14 -6.83
CA VAL A 278 10.40 16.20 -7.95
C VAL A 278 10.58 17.49 -8.76
N ASP A 279 10.56 17.35 -10.09
CA ASP A 279 10.50 18.48 -11.01
C ASP A 279 9.09 19.08 -11.05
N PHE A 280 8.95 20.32 -10.57
CA PHE A 280 7.72 21.10 -10.62
C PHE A 280 7.64 22.05 -11.81
N ALA A 281 8.59 22.03 -12.75
CA ALA A 281 8.53 22.79 -13.99
C ALA A 281 7.72 22.06 -15.09
N SER A 282 7.65 20.73 -15.01
CA SER A 282 7.00 19.88 -16.01
C SER A 282 5.64 19.37 -15.51
N ARG A 283 4.57 19.61 -16.28
CA ARG A 283 3.22 19.17 -15.89
C ARG A 283 3.07 17.67 -16.06
N GLY A 284 2.64 17.00 -15.00
CA GLY A 284 2.28 15.58 -15.04
C GLY A 284 1.01 15.31 -15.84
N SER A 285 1.00 14.23 -16.61
CA SER A 285 -0.13 13.84 -17.46
C SER A 285 -0.97 12.69 -16.89
N ALA A 286 -0.43 11.94 -15.93
CA ALA A 286 -1.06 10.77 -15.33
C ALA A 286 -1.47 11.02 -13.86
N ALA A 287 -2.47 10.28 -13.39
CA ALA A 287 -2.73 10.13 -11.96
C ALA A 287 -1.74 9.11 -11.35
N LEU A 288 -1.71 8.98 -10.03
CA LEU A 288 -0.91 7.95 -9.36
C LEU A 288 -1.44 6.54 -9.70
N PRO A 289 -0.55 5.55 -9.94
CA PRO A 289 0.89 5.68 -10.11
C PRO A 289 1.26 6.29 -11.48
N THR A 290 2.24 7.18 -11.48
CA THR A 290 2.73 7.90 -12.68
C THR A 290 3.86 7.18 -13.40
N GLY A 291 4.51 6.22 -12.75
CA GLY A 291 5.70 5.54 -13.26
C GLY A 291 7.02 6.26 -12.92
N SER A 292 6.97 7.45 -12.30
CA SER A 292 8.14 8.12 -11.73
C SER A 292 8.21 7.84 -10.22
N PRO A 293 9.22 7.12 -9.72
CA PRO A 293 9.31 6.78 -8.31
C PRO A 293 9.26 7.98 -7.35
N ALA A 294 9.90 9.09 -7.71
CA ALA A 294 9.90 10.29 -6.86
C ALA A 294 8.52 10.95 -6.79
N ILE A 295 7.81 11.03 -7.91
CA ILE A 295 6.45 11.59 -7.99
C ILE A 295 5.47 10.68 -7.26
N ASP A 296 5.61 9.36 -7.42
CA ASP A 296 4.74 8.39 -6.77
C ASP A 296 4.95 8.37 -5.25
N VAL A 297 6.19 8.46 -4.79
CA VAL A 297 6.51 8.61 -3.36
C VAL A 297 5.94 9.93 -2.80
N LEU A 298 6.08 11.05 -3.52
CA LEU A 298 5.45 12.33 -3.14
C LEU A 298 3.94 12.18 -3.01
N GLY A 299 3.31 11.54 -4.00
CA GLY A 299 1.86 11.36 -4.05
C GLY A 299 1.33 10.45 -2.95
N TYR A 300 1.87 9.24 -2.81
CA TYR A 300 1.41 8.32 -1.78
C TYR A 300 1.71 8.80 -0.36
N SER A 301 2.80 9.53 -0.12
CA SER A 301 3.04 10.16 1.19
C SER A 301 1.98 11.22 1.54
N LEU A 302 1.52 12.02 0.56
CA LEU A 302 0.38 12.93 0.77
C LEU A 302 -0.91 12.19 1.11
N LEU A 303 -1.22 11.10 0.39
CA LEU A 303 -2.43 10.31 0.64
C LEU A 303 -2.42 9.65 2.02
N ILE A 304 -1.28 9.09 2.43
CA ILE A 304 -1.09 8.55 3.78
C ILE A 304 -1.26 9.65 4.82
N LEU A 305 -0.62 10.81 4.65
CA LEU A 305 -0.74 11.94 5.58
C LEU A 305 -2.17 12.48 5.65
N ARG A 306 -2.92 12.50 4.55
CA ARG A 306 -4.34 12.86 4.53
C ARG A 306 -5.12 11.96 5.49
N ASP A 307 -4.91 10.65 5.40
CA ASP A 307 -5.65 9.66 6.20
C ASP A 307 -5.22 9.73 7.68
N ILE A 308 -3.92 9.94 7.96
CA ILE A 308 -3.42 10.18 9.33
C ILE A 308 -4.01 11.47 9.92
N CYS A 309 -4.15 12.53 9.13
CA CYS A 309 -4.69 13.81 9.61
C CYS A 309 -6.21 13.76 9.84
N ALA A 310 -6.91 12.83 9.20
CA ALA A 310 -8.33 12.54 9.47
C ALA A 310 -8.53 11.62 10.69
N TRP A 311 -7.45 11.07 11.24
CA TRP A 311 -7.52 10.06 12.30
C TRP A 311 -8.07 10.65 13.60
N GLU A 312 -9.18 10.08 14.09
CA GLU A 312 -9.76 10.39 15.41
C GLU A 312 -9.71 9.13 16.28
N HIS A 313 -9.05 9.20 17.45
CA HIS A 313 -8.89 8.03 18.32
C HIS A 313 -10.24 7.63 18.94
N PRO A 314 -10.71 6.38 18.78
CA PRO A 314 -12.06 5.98 19.22
C PRO A 314 -12.25 5.82 20.75
N TYR A 315 -11.18 5.81 21.56
CA TYR A 315 -11.25 5.38 22.96
C TYR A 315 -10.48 6.25 23.96
N SER A 316 -9.58 7.14 23.52
CA SER A 316 -8.95 8.10 24.42
C SER A 316 -8.51 9.37 23.70
N PRO A 317 -9.13 10.52 23.97
CA PRO A 317 -8.66 11.83 23.50
C PRO A 317 -7.39 12.32 24.22
N SER A 318 -6.81 11.53 25.13
CA SER A 318 -5.65 11.94 25.95
C SER A 318 -4.28 11.47 25.42
N LEU A 319 -4.22 10.69 24.33
CA LEU A 319 -2.96 10.44 23.64
C LEU A 319 -2.72 11.56 22.62
N ASP A 320 -1.48 12.06 22.55
CA ASP A 320 -1.06 13.01 21.53
C ASP A 320 -1.39 12.43 20.15
N ALA A 321 -2.34 13.05 19.46
CA ALA A 321 -2.73 12.58 18.14
C ALA A 321 -1.53 12.74 17.19
N PRO A 322 -1.28 11.79 16.26
CA PRO A 322 -0.17 11.89 15.32
C PRO A 322 -0.12 13.21 14.56
N ILE A 323 -1.29 13.81 14.31
CA ILE A 323 -1.42 15.12 13.71
C ILE A 323 -0.77 16.25 14.53
N ASP A 324 -0.82 16.24 15.86
CA ASP A 324 -0.19 17.29 16.66
C ASP A 324 1.33 17.24 16.53
N SER A 325 1.90 16.03 16.51
CA SER A 325 3.32 15.82 16.21
C SER A 325 3.68 16.31 14.79
N LEU A 326 2.84 16.00 13.79
CA LEU A 326 3.03 16.46 12.41
C LEU A 326 2.99 18.00 12.29
N LEU A 327 2.02 18.64 12.96
CA LEU A 327 1.87 20.09 12.95
C LEU A 327 3.08 20.78 13.60
N ASN A 328 3.55 20.27 14.75
CA ASN A 328 4.75 20.77 15.40
C ASN A 328 6.02 20.54 14.56
N ALA A 329 6.05 19.50 13.72
CA ALA A 329 7.13 19.22 12.78
C ALA A 329 7.03 20.01 11.45
N GLY A 330 6.07 20.94 11.34
CA GLY A 330 5.95 21.85 10.21
C GLY A 330 5.18 21.31 8.99
N LEU A 331 4.34 20.27 9.15
CA LEU A 331 3.51 19.76 8.05
C LEU A 331 2.65 20.87 7.42
N PHE A 332 2.00 21.69 8.24
CA PHE A 332 1.06 22.68 7.74
C PHE A 332 1.73 23.78 6.91
N GLU A 333 2.87 24.28 7.39
CA GLU A 333 3.66 25.29 6.70
C GLU A 333 4.18 24.79 5.36
N LEU A 334 4.65 23.53 5.31
CA LEU A 334 5.06 22.88 4.06
C LEU A 334 3.91 22.86 3.06
N LEU A 335 2.73 22.34 3.45
CA LEU A 335 1.57 22.22 2.56
C LEU A 335 1.08 23.58 2.04
N LEU A 336 1.00 24.58 2.92
CA LEU A 336 0.51 25.91 2.55
C LEU A 336 1.50 26.63 1.62
N THR A 337 2.80 26.47 1.86
CA THR A 337 3.86 26.99 0.97
C THR A 337 3.81 26.31 -0.38
N SER A 338 3.75 24.97 -0.43
CA SER A 338 3.62 24.23 -1.69
C SER A 338 2.37 24.65 -2.47
N LEU A 339 1.23 24.87 -1.82
CA LEU A 339 0.02 25.34 -2.50
C LEU A 339 0.18 26.78 -3.05
N ARG A 340 0.91 27.64 -2.34
CA ARG A 340 1.17 29.03 -2.75
C ARG A 340 2.12 29.14 -3.94
N GLU A 341 3.10 28.23 -4.04
CA GLU A 341 4.06 28.18 -5.14
C GLU A 341 3.47 27.60 -6.43
N LEU A 342 2.41 26.81 -6.31
CA LEU A 342 1.68 26.29 -7.47
C LEU A 342 0.97 27.42 -8.22
N GLU A 343 0.92 27.31 -9.55
CA GLU A 343 0.04 28.13 -10.38
C GLU A 343 -1.43 28.13 -9.87
N PRO A 344 -2.27 29.12 -10.19
CA PRO A 344 -3.69 29.04 -9.85
C PRO A 344 -4.41 27.86 -10.52
N PRO A 345 -5.55 27.39 -9.99
CA PRO A 345 -6.40 26.39 -10.65
C PRO A 345 -6.78 26.82 -12.07
N ALA A 346 -7.07 25.85 -12.95
CA ALA A 346 -7.15 26.12 -14.38
C ALA A 346 -8.18 27.19 -14.77
N ILE A 347 -9.35 27.17 -14.13
CA ILE A 347 -10.41 28.16 -14.33
C ILE A 347 -9.97 29.56 -13.85
N VAL A 348 -9.28 29.64 -12.72
CA VAL A 348 -8.78 30.91 -12.14
C VAL A 348 -7.67 31.50 -13.00
N ARG A 349 -6.76 30.66 -13.52
CA ARG A 349 -5.70 31.10 -14.43
C ARG A 349 -6.28 31.70 -15.73
N LYS A 350 -7.30 31.05 -16.30
CA LYS A 350 -8.01 31.52 -17.51
C LYS A 350 -8.72 32.87 -17.27
N SER A 351 -9.21 33.14 -16.06
CA SER A 351 -9.82 34.43 -15.73
C SER A 351 -8.77 35.54 -15.55
N MET A 352 -7.67 35.27 -14.85
CA MET A 352 -6.60 36.25 -14.59
C MET A 352 -5.85 36.67 -15.86
N ALA A 353 -5.63 35.73 -16.80
CA ALA A 353 -5.00 36.01 -18.09
C ALA A 353 -5.80 37.01 -18.96
N ARG A 354 -7.08 37.23 -18.65
CA ARG A 354 -7.95 38.20 -19.33
C ARG A 354 -7.78 39.63 -18.78
N GLU A 355 -7.26 39.79 -17.56
CA GLU A 355 -7.06 41.08 -16.88
C GLU A 355 -5.61 41.57 -16.92
N GLN A 356 -4.62 40.66 -17.00
CA GLN A 356 -3.20 41.00 -16.96
C GLN A 356 -2.52 40.84 -18.32
N ALA A 357 -2.70 41.85 -19.19
CA ALA A 357 -1.88 42.03 -20.38
C ALA A 357 -0.65 42.94 -20.15
N ILE A 358 -0.41 43.41 -18.91
CA ILE A 358 0.56 44.51 -18.62
C ILE A 358 1.73 44.10 -17.70
N ASP A 359 1.64 43.03 -16.90
CA ASP A 359 2.65 42.73 -15.84
C ASP A 359 3.51 41.46 -16.09
N GLN A 360 3.60 40.97 -17.32
CA GLN A 360 4.31 39.70 -17.64
C GLN A 360 5.85 39.74 -17.53
N LEU A 361 6.46 40.81 -17.02
CA LEU A 361 7.92 40.98 -16.95
C LEU A 361 8.53 40.76 -15.56
N THR A 362 7.75 40.45 -14.53
CA THR A 362 8.24 40.33 -13.13
C THR A 362 7.79 39.08 -12.37
N SER A 363 6.92 38.23 -12.92
CA SER A 363 6.47 37.02 -12.21
C SER A 363 7.46 35.86 -12.37
N SER A 364 7.97 35.35 -11.25
CA SER A 364 8.69 34.07 -11.19
C SER A 364 7.82 32.94 -11.80
N PRO A 365 8.41 31.97 -12.52
CA PRO A 365 7.65 30.83 -13.03
C PRO A 365 7.00 30.09 -11.86
N SER A 366 5.68 29.92 -11.92
CA SER A 366 4.93 29.17 -10.91
C SER A 366 5.12 27.66 -11.10
N ASN A 367 5.16 26.91 -10.00
CA ASN A 367 5.22 25.45 -10.04
C ASN A 367 3.94 24.87 -10.67
N VAL A 368 4.06 23.80 -11.45
CA VAL A 368 2.92 23.06 -12.00
C VAL A 368 2.71 21.75 -11.25
N CYS A 369 1.53 21.14 -11.40
CA CYS A 369 1.24 19.87 -10.74
C CYS A 369 2.07 18.73 -11.37
N PRO A 370 2.87 17.98 -10.57
CA PRO A 370 3.71 16.89 -11.07
C PRO A 370 2.89 15.63 -11.43
N TYR A 371 1.63 15.56 -11.01
CA TYR A 371 0.68 14.52 -11.42
C TYR A 371 -0.76 15.03 -11.35
N LYS A 372 -1.69 14.36 -12.05
CA LYS A 372 -3.12 14.65 -11.99
C LYS A 372 -3.69 14.29 -10.63
N GLY A 373 -4.24 15.28 -9.93
CA GLY A 373 -4.76 15.14 -8.56
C GLY A 373 -3.89 15.79 -7.49
N TYR A 374 -2.65 16.19 -7.79
CA TYR A 374 -1.70 16.71 -6.79
C TYR A 374 -2.26 17.87 -5.96
N ARG A 375 -2.87 18.86 -6.61
CA ARG A 375 -3.45 20.01 -5.91
C ARG A 375 -4.60 19.56 -5.01
N ARG A 376 -5.45 18.66 -5.49
CA ARG A 376 -6.55 18.10 -4.70
C ARG A 376 -6.02 17.34 -3.48
N ASP A 377 -4.93 16.58 -3.66
CA ASP A 377 -4.31 15.83 -2.57
C ASP A 377 -3.71 16.77 -1.52
N LEU A 378 -2.99 17.83 -1.92
CA LEU A 378 -2.53 18.90 -1.00
C LEU A 378 -3.68 19.52 -0.20
N VAL A 379 -4.73 19.97 -0.91
CA VAL A 379 -5.89 20.63 -0.29
C VAL A 379 -6.61 19.69 0.67
N SER A 380 -6.66 18.39 0.37
CA SER A 380 -7.28 17.40 1.25
C SER A 380 -6.56 17.26 2.60
N VAL A 381 -5.22 17.27 2.62
CA VAL A 381 -4.45 17.24 3.87
C VAL A 381 -4.67 18.55 4.65
N ILE A 382 -4.64 19.69 3.97
CA ILE A 382 -4.92 21.01 4.58
C ILE A 382 -6.30 21.04 5.23
N ALA A 383 -7.32 20.52 4.54
CA ALA A 383 -8.69 20.45 5.06
C ALA A 383 -8.76 19.66 6.37
N ASN A 384 -8.10 18.49 6.43
CA ASN A 384 -8.08 17.66 7.62
C ASN A 384 -7.29 18.31 8.77
N CYS A 385 -6.18 18.99 8.47
CA CYS A 385 -5.43 19.77 9.45
C CYS A 385 -6.26 20.89 10.11
N LEU A 386 -7.17 21.52 9.36
CA LEU A 386 -8.02 22.61 9.86
C LEU A 386 -9.16 22.15 10.78
N HIS A 387 -9.61 20.89 10.64
CA HIS A 387 -10.80 20.41 11.34
C HIS A 387 -10.66 20.57 12.87
N ARG A 388 -11.51 21.39 13.48
CA ARG A 388 -11.55 21.64 14.94
C ARG A 388 -10.22 22.10 15.57
N ARG A 389 -9.30 22.69 14.80
CA ARG A 389 -7.99 23.14 15.30
C ARG A 389 -7.80 24.66 15.17
N ARG A 390 -8.23 25.40 16.20
CA ARG A 390 -8.19 26.87 16.22
C ARG A 390 -6.81 27.46 15.91
N ARG A 391 -5.74 26.88 16.46
CA ARG A 391 -4.35 27.34 16.21
C ARG A 391 -4.01 27.33 14.71
N VAL A 392 -4.40 26.28 14.00
CA VAL A 392 -4.15 26.12 12.55
C VAL A 392 -5.05 27.06 11.74
N GLN A 393 -6.32 27.17 12.11
CA GLN A 393 -7.26 28.11 11.48
C GLN A 393 -6.77 29.56 11.56
N ASP A 394 -6.29 29.99 12.74
CA ASP A 394 -5.76 31.34 12.92
C ASP A 394 -4.46 31.55 12.15
N GLU A 395 -3.63 30.52 12.03
CA GLU A 395 -2.38 30.58 11.29
C GLU A 395 -2.61 30.83 9.80
N VAL A 396 -3.60 30.17 9.19
CA VAL A 396 -4.03 30.47 7.81
C VAL A 396 -4.36 31.95 7.64
N ARG A 397 -5.14 32.51 8.57
CA ARG A 397 -5.50 33.93 8.51
C ARG A 397 -4.28 34.84 8.62
N ARG A 398 -3.40 34.59 9.60
CA ARG A 398 -2.16 35.39 9.79
C ARG A 398 -1.25 35.36 8.57
N GLN A 399 -1.22 34.25 7.84
CA GLN A 399 -0.40 34.10 6.63
C GLN A 399 -1.12 34.52 5.34
N ASN A 400 -2.24 35.24 5.44
CA ASN A 400 -3.07 35.65 4.30
C ASN A 400 -3.46 34.45 3.39
N GLY A 401 -3.72 33.30 4.02
CA GLY A 401 -4.04 32.05 3.35
C GLY A 401 -5.54 31.87 3.06
N ILE A 402 -6.42 32.73 3.61
CA ILE A 402 -7.86 32.64 3.37
C ILE A 402 -8.20 32.79 1.86
N PRO A 403 -7.70 33.81 1.14
CA PRO A 403 -7.90 33.90 -0.31
C PRO A 403 -7.35 32.69 -1.07
N LEU A 404 -6.18 32.19 -0.66
CA LEU A 404 -5.53 31.04 -1.28
C LEU A 404 -6.42 29.78 -1.21
N LEU A 405 -7.07 29.52 -0.08
CA LEU A 405 -7.98 28.39 0.07
C LEU A 405 -9.31 28.59 -0.68
N LEU A 406 -9.84 29.82 -0.70
CA LEU A 406 -11.05 30.14 -1.47
C LEU A 406 -10.87 29.87 -2.98
N GLN A 407 -9.67 30.14 -3.52
CA GLN A 407 -9.35 29.86 -4.93
C GLN A 407 -9.47 28.36 -5.28
N GLN A 408 -9.39 27.46 -4.30
CA GLN A 408 -9.49 26.01 -4.54
C GLN A 408 -10.95 25.51 -4.61
N CYS A 409 -11.95 26.38 -4.43
CA CYS A 409 -13.38 26.03 -4.47
C CYS A 409 -13.95 25.98 -5.91
N VAL A 410 -13.17 25.48 -6.87
CA VAL A 410 -13.50 25.45 -8.30
C VAL A 410 -13.36 24.05 -8.88
N VAL A 411 -14.10 23.78 -9.96
CA VAL A 411 -13.92 22.55 -10.74
C VAL A 411 -12.61 22.64 -11.50
N ASP A 412 -11.83 21.57 -11.49
CA ASP A 412 -10.54 21.48 -12.17
C ASP A 412 -10.39 20.07 -12.76
N GLU A 413 -10.20 19.98 -14.08
CA GLU A 413 -10.19 18.70 -14.79
C GLU A 413 -8.96 17.83 -14.45
N ASP A 414 -7.82 18.47 -14.17
CA ASP A 414 -6.60 17.79 -13.75
C ASP A 414 -6.64 17.41 -12.27
N ASN A 415 -7.60 17.94 -11.51
CA ASN A 415 -7.75 17.69 -10.07
C ASN A 415 -9.20 17.34 -9.71
N PRO A 416 -9.68 16.13 -10.08
CA PRO A 416 -11.01 15.67 -9.71
C PRO A 416 -11.25 15.74 -8.20
N LEU A 417 -12.41 16.27 -7.80
CA LEU A 417 -12.83 16.55 -6.43
C LEU A 417 -12.15 17.76 -5.75
N LEU A 418 -11.38 18.58 -6.48
CA LEU A 418 -10.75 19.78 -5.90
C LEU A 418 -11.78 20.70 -5.25
N ARG A 419 -12.92 20.94 -5.92
CA ARG A 419 -13.99 21.81 -5.41
C ARG A 419 -14.50 21.33 -4.05
N GLU A 420 -14.78 20.04 -3.92
CA GLU A 420 -15.33 19.42 -2.72
C GLU A 420 -14.34 19.53 -1.56
N TRP A 421 -13.06 19.23 -1.80
CA TRP A 421 -12.02 19.39 -0.80
C TRP A 421 -11.74 20.86 -0.45
N GLY A 422 -11.82 21.77 -1.42
CA GLY A 422 -11.72 23.22 -1.20
C GLY A 422 -12.86 23.74 -0.31
N LEU A 423 -14.10 23.33 -0.59
CA LEU A 423 -15.25 23.68 0.23
C LEU A 423 -15.15 23.10 1.64
N LEU A 424 -14.65 21.86 1.78
CA LEU A 424 -14.40 21.27 3.09
C LEU A 424 -13.30 22.03 3.85
N ALA A 425 -12.22 22.42 3.19
CA ALA A 425 -11.16 23.23 3.79
C ALA A 425 -11.71 24.57 4.29
N VAL A 426 -12.51 25.27 3.49
CA VAL A 426 -13.14 26.54 3.88
C VAL A 426 -14.13 26.34 5.01
N ARG A 427 -14.96 25.29 4.98
CA ARG A 427 -15.84 24.96 6.10
C ARG A 427 -15.04 24.78 7.38
N ASN A 428 -13.99 23.96 7.35
CA ASN A 428 -13.15 23.66 8.51
C ASN A 428 -12.36 24.89 8.99
N LEU A 429 -11.97 25.79 8.08
CA LEU A 429 -11.30 27.06 8.39
C LEU A 429 -12.20 28.02 9.18
N LEU A 430 -13.51 28.02 8.88
CA LEU A 430 -14.51 28.91 9.46
C LEU A 430 -15.23 28.31 10.66
N GLU A 431 -15.20 26.98 10.80
CA GLU A 431 -15.89 26.25 11.87
C GLU A 431 -15.44 26.76 13.24
N GLY A 432 -16.36 27.39 13.95
CA GLY A 432 -16.11 27.92 15.29
C GLY A 432 -15.11 29.08 15.35
N ASN A 433 -14.73 29.71 14.23
CA ASN A 433 -13.75 30.81 14.17
C ASN A 433 -14.38 32.11 13.64
N VAL A 434 -14.78 32.99 14.56
CA VAL A 434 -15.49 34.25 14.25
C VAL A 434 -14.58 35.24 13.53
N GLU A 435 -13.29 35.26 13.85
CA GLU A 435 -12.31 36.14 13.24
C GLU A 435 -12.12 35.81 11.76
N ASN A 436 -12.00 34.53 11.41
CA ASN A 436 -11.92 34.09 10.02
C ASN A 436 -13.24 34.35 9.28
N GLN A 437 -14.40 34.17 9.93
CA GLN A 437 -15.70 34.47 9.34
C GLN A 437 -15.86 35.96 9.00
N LYS A 438 -15.38 36.85 9.87
CA LYS A 438 -15.38 38.30 9.62
C LYS A 438 -14.55 38.67 8.40
N GLU A 439 -13.32 38.16 8.32
CA GLU A 439 -12.45 38.42 7.16
C GLU A 439 -13.07 37.92 5.85
N VAL A 440 -13.69 36.73 5.87
CA VAL A 440 -14.40 36.24 4.67
C VAL A 440 -15.63 37.10 4.32
N ALA A 441 -16.34 37.61 5.31
CA ALA A 441 -17.51 38.47 5.11
C ALA A 441 -17.16 39.84 4.51
N GLU A 442 -15.90 40.27 4.61
CA GLU A 442 -15.40 41.50 4.01
C GLU A 442 -15.09 41.35 2.50
N PHE A 443 -15.06 40.12 1.95
CA PHE A 443 -14.87 39.94 0.50
C PHE A 443 -16.10 40.38 -0.30
N GLU A 444 -15.86 41.25 -1.29
CA GLU A 444 -16.87 41.72 -2.22
C GLU A 444 -16.80 40.98 -3.56
N MET A 445 -17.97 40.66 -4.12
CA MET A 445 -18.07 40.08 -5.46
C MET A 445 -17.76 41.15 -6.51
N GLN A 446 -16.64 40.99 -7.23
CA GLN A 446 -16.21 41.93 -8.27
C GLN A 446 -16.88 41.65 -9.63
N GLY A 447 -17.12 40.38 -9.97
CA GLY A 447 -17.80 40.01 -11.21
C GLY A 447 -17.76 38.50 -11.49
N PRO A 448 -18.63 37.99 -12.37
CA PRO A 448 -18.62 36.58 -12.73
C PRO A 448 -17.55 36.27 -13.77
N VAL A 449 -16.88 35.12 -13.62
CA VAL A 449 -15.97 34.60 -14.64
C VAL A 449 -16.78 33.98 -15.77
N VAL A 450 -16.80 34.61 -16.94
CA VAL A 450 -17.40 34.04 -18.15
C VAL A 450 -16.39 33.07 -18.78
N THR A 451 -16.64 31.77 -18.64
CA THR A 451 -15.81 30.74 -19.27
C THR A 451 -16.12 30.63 -20.78
N PRO A 452 -15.15 30.22 -21.62
CA PRO A 452 -15.35 30.11 -23.07
C PRO A 452 -16.52 29.21 -23.46
N GLU A 453 -16.81 28.19 -22.67
CA GLU A 453 -17.91 27.24 -22.90
C GLU A 453 -19.28 27.94 -22.74
N ILE A 454 -19.42 28.82 -21.74
CA ILE A 454 -20.63 29.62 -21.52
C ILE A 454 -20.83 30.61 -22.68
N ALA A 455 -19.75 31.25 -23.13
CA ALA A 455 -19.80 32.18 -24.27
C ALA A 455 -20.13 31.48 -25.60
N GLN A 456 -19.59 30.27 -25.84
CA GLN A 456 -19.89 29.46 -27.02
C GLN A 456 -21.36 29.02 -27.09
N LEU A 457 -22.02 28.87 -25.93
CA LEU A 457 -23.45 28.59 -25.83
C LEU A 457 -24.33 29.84 -26.01
N GLY A 458 -23.74 31.02 -26.29
CA GLY A 458 -24.48 32.28 -26.41
C GLY A 458 -25.03 32.77 -25.07
N LEU A 459 -24.41 32.40 -23.96
CA LEU A 459 -24.83 32.76 -22.61
C LEU A 459 -23.81 33.69 -21.93
N ARG A 460 -24.26 34.57 -21.04
CA ARG A 460 -23.43 35.31 -20.09
C ARG A 460 -23.95 35.10 -18.67
N VAL A 461 -23.07 35.22 -17.70
CA VAL A 461 -23.45 35.21 -16.28
C VAL A 461 -23.65 36.67 -15.85
N GLU A 462 -24.81 36.99 -15.30
CA GLU A 462 -25.11 38.25 -14.62
C GLU A 462 -25.29 38.02 -13.13
N VAL A 463 -24.95 39.02 -12.33
CA VAL A 463 -25.23 39.01 -10.90
C VAL A 463 -26.53 39.76 -10.68
N ASP A 464 -27.53 39.08 -10.14
CA ASP A 464 -28.79 39.67 -9.73
C ASP A 464 -28.54 40.72 -8.64
N LYS A 465 -28.97 41.95 -8.88
CA LYS A 465 -28.72 43.11 -8.00
C LYS A 465 -29.46 43.02 -6.67
N GLU A 466 -30.56 42.25 -6.59
CA GLU A 466 -31.39 42.15 -5.38
C GLU A 466 -30.89 41.06 -4.43
N ASN A 467 -30.49 39.91 -4.95
CA ASN A 467 -30.10 38.75 -4.13
C ASN A 467 -28.60 38.39 -4.24
N ARG A 468 -27.82 39.13 -5.05
CA ARG A 468 -26.40 38.89 -5.35
C ARG A 468 -26.08 37.49 -5.88
N ARG A 469 -27.06 36.76 -6.42
CA ARG A 469 -26.86 35.42 -7.02
C ARG A 469 -26.51 35.55 -8.50
N ALA A 470 -25.66 34.65 -8.97
CA ALA A 470 -25.34 34.51 -10.38
C ALA A 470 -26.50 33.89 -11.16
N LYS A 471 -26.83 34.46 -12.33
CA LYS A 471 -27.86 33.99 -13.27
C LYS A 471 -27.28 33.91 -14.68
N LEU A 472 -27.60 32.86 -15.42
CA LEU A 472 -27.28 32.74 -16.85
C LEU A 472 -28.35 33.49 -17.67
N VAL A 473 -27.92 34.36 -18.57
CA VAL A 473 -28.77 35.10 -19.51
C VAL A 473 -28.21 34.97 -20.94
N ASN A 474 -29.06 35.07 -21.95
CA ASN A 474 -28.61 35.03 -23.34
C ASN A 474 -27.82 36.29 -23.70
N ILE A 475 -26.76 36.12 -24.48
CA ILE A 475 -26.05 37.21 -25.15
C ILE A 475 -26.94 37.63 -26.32
N SER A 476 -27.61 38.77 -26.16
CA SER A 476 -28.46 39.42 -27.17
C SER A 476 -27.68 39.92 -28.38
#